data_AF-A0A164Y692-F1
#
_entry.id   AF-A0A164Y692-F1
#
_cell.length_a   1.000
_cell.length_b   1.000
_cell.length_c   1.000
_cell.angle_alpha   90.00
_cell.angle_beta   90.00
_cell.angle_gamma   90.00
#
_symmetry.space_group_name_H-M   'P 1'
#
loop_
_entity.id
_entity.type
_entity.pdbx_description
1 polymer ?
#
loop_
_entity_poly.entity_id
_entity_poly.type
_entity_poly.pdbx_seq_one_letter_code
_entity_poly.pdbx_strand_id
1 'polypeptide(L)'
;MQSMMRYKSAKGRDSTSNIAHFTDFVNPSLSFPATKTQVGRKIERLRKKFQNNFMREVNGKKPTNYSNKHQRKLYRLSEKIWTTEVHVDSRDDDDDDEGVGDDN
;
A
#
# COMPACT_ATOMS: atom_id res chain seq x y z
N MET A 1 -1.61 6.38 -8.19
CA MET A 1 -0.59 7.06 -7.35
C MET A 1 -0.47 8.54 -7.67
N GLN A 2 -0.25 8.98 -8.91
CA GLN A 2 -0.17 10.43 -9.21
C GLN A 2 -1.43 11.20 -8.78
N SER A 3 -2.62 10.66 -9.04
CA SER A 3 -3.89 11.26 -8.58
C SER A 3 -3.99 11.37 -7.06
N MET A 4 -3.39 10.45 -6.30
CA MET A 4 -3.39 10.49 -4.82
C MET A 4 -2.52 11.64 -4.30
N MET A 5 -1.34 11.84 -4.89
CA MET A 5 -0.48 12.98 -4.52
C MET A 5 -1.12 14.33 -4.87
N ARG A 6 -1.75 14.42 -6.06
CA ARG A 6 -2.51 15.62 -6.46
C ARG A 6 -3.67 15.89 -5.52
N TYR A 7 -4.41 14.85 -5.14
CA TYR A 7 -5.50 14.95 -4.17
C TYR A 7 -5.01 15.44 -2.80
N LYS A 8 -3.93 14.84 -2.27
CA LYS A 8 -3.32 15.26 -1.00
C LYS A 8 -2.85 16.72 -1.04
N SER A 9 -2.25 17.14 -2.16
CA SER A 9 -1.81 18.53 -2.35
C SER A 9 -2.99 19.51 -2.45
N ALA A 10 -4.07 19.13 -3.15
CA ALA A 10 -5.22 20.00 -3.40
C ALA A 10 -6.18 20.10 -2.21
N LYS A 11 -6.26 19.05 -1.37
CA LYS A 11 -7.27 18.94 -0.31
C LYS A 11 -6.66 18.86 1.09
N GLY A 12 -5.35 18.77 1.22
CA GLY A 12 -4.64 18.65 2.50
C GLY A 12 -4.94 17.35 3.26
N ARG A 13 -5.56 16.36 2.60
CA ARG A 13 -6.03 15.11 3.22
C ARG A 13 -5.62 13.90 2.38
N ASP A 14 -5.40 12.75 3.02
CA ASP A 14 -5.08 11.54 2.27
C ASP A 14 -6.29 11.04 1.47
N SER A 15 -6.03 10.47 0.30
CA SER A 15 -6.98 9.71 -0.52
C SER A 15 -7.72 8.59 0.21
N THR A 16 -7.13 8.05 1.29
CA THR A 16 -7.75 7.02 2.14
C THR A 16 -8.74 7.59 3.15
N SER A 17 -8.62 8.86 3.54
CA SER A 17 -9.47 9.48 4.56
C SER A 17 -10.93 9.65 4.12
N ASN A 18 -11.17 9.79 2.82
CA ASN A 18 -12.50 9.85 2.24
C ASN A 18 -12.45 9.32 0.79
N ILE A 19 -12.66 8.00 0.66
CA ILE A 19 -12.64 7.32 -0.64
C ILE A 19 -13.71 7.89 -1.58
N ALA A 20 -14.88 8.27 -1.05
CA ALA A 20 -15.95 8.85 -1.85
C ALA A 20 -15.49 10.13 -2.57
N HIS A 21 -14.94 11.07 -1.80
CA HIS A 21 -14.47 12.33 -2.35
C HIS A 21 -13.23 12.15 -3.25
N PHE A 22 -12.37 11.17 -2.96
CA PHE A 22 -11.28 10.81 -3.87
C PHE A 22 -11.77 10.19 -5.17
N THR A 23 -12.81 9.35 -5.14
CA THR A 23 -13.46 8.79 -6.33
C THR A 23 -14.00 9.90 -7.23
N ASP A 24 -14.70 10.88 -6.65
CA ASP A 24 -15.24 12.01 -7.40
C ASP A 24 -14.12 12.88 -8.00
N PHE A 25 -12.99 13.03 -7.29
CA PHE A 25 -11.82 13.74 -7.78
C PHE A 25 -11.12 13.03 -8.96
N VAL A 26 -11.05 11.69 -8.96
CA VAL A 26 -10.32 10.93 -9.99
C VAL A 26 -11.16 10.64 -11.22
N ASN A 27 -12.49 10.51 -11.08
CA ASN A 27 -13.39 10.13 -12.16
C ASN A 27 -13.26 10.99 -13.43
N PRO A 28 -13.14 12.33 -13.36
CA PRO A 28 -12.96 13.16 -14.56
C PRO A 28 -11.66 12.88 -15.33
N SER A 29 -10.65 12.27 -14.69
CA SER A 29 -9.38 11.91 -15.31
C SER A 29 -9.34 10.48 -15.84
N LEU A 30 -10.41 9.70 -15.67
CA LEU A 30 -10.50 8.31 -16.12
C LEU A 30 -11.31 8.22 -17.41
N SER A 31 -10.92 7.28 -18.28
CA SER A 31 -11.70 6.99 -19.50
C SER A 31 -13.08 6.41 -19.20
N PHE A 32 -13.27 5.85 -18.00
CA PHE A 32 -14.52 5.26 -17.56
C PHE A 32 -14.77 5.64 -16.09
N PRO A 33 -16.04 5.89 -15.71
CA PRO A 33 -16.38 6.19 -14.33
C PRO A 33 -16.08 4.97 -13.45
N ALA A 34 -15.30 5.19 -12.40
CA ALA A 34 -15.00 4.17 -11.40
C ALA A 34 -15.91 4.33 -10.19
N THR A 35 -16.34 3.20 -9.63
CA THR A 35 -17.12 3.20 -8.38
C THR A 35 -16.20 3.35 -7.16
N LYS A 36 -16.77 3.82 -6.05
CA LYS A 36 -16.05 3.93 -4.76
C LYS A 36 -15.40 2.61 -4.36
N THR A 37 -16.11 1.50 -4.55
CA THR A 37 -15.62 0.14 -4.28
C THR A 37 -14.45 -0.24 -5.18
N GLN A 38 -14.51 0.06 -6.47
CA GLN A 38 -13.41 -0.22 -7.41
C GLN A 38 -12.17 0.59 -7.07
N VAL A 39 -12.35 1.88 -6.78
CA VAL A 39 -11.26 2.77 -6.36
C VAL A 39 -10.67 2.26 -5.04
N GLY A 40 -11.48 2.03 -4.01
CA GLY A 40 -11.04 1.52 -2.71
C GLY A 40 -10.23 0.22 -2.81
N ARG A 41 -10.76 -0.80 -3.49
CA ARG A 41 -10.03 -2.06 -3.75
C ARG A 41 -8.71 -1.84 -4.47
N LYS A 42 -8.65 -0.87 -5.38
CA LYS A 42 -7.40 -0.52 -6.08
C LYS A 42 -6.38 0.10 -5.12
N ILE A 43 -6.81 1.00 -4.23
CA ILE A 43 -5.94 1.61 -3.20
C ILE A 43 -5.39 0.51 -2.29
N GLU A 44 -6.25 -0.36 -1.76
CA GLU A 44 -5.87 -1.47 -0.88
C GLU A 44 -4.85 -2.40 -1.53
N ARG A 45 -5.10 -2.84 -2.77
CA ARG A 45 -4.16 -3.71 -3.50
C ARG A 45 -2.81 -3.03 -3.71
N LEU A 46 -2.79 -1.72 -3.98
CA LEU A 46 -1.55 -0.96 -4.13
C LEU A 46 -0.81 -0.81 -2.79
N ARG A 47 -1.54 -0.57 -1.69
CA ARG A 47 -0.98 -0.48 -0.33
C ARG A 47 -0.38 -1.80 0.12
N LYS A 48 -1.12 -2.90 -0.01
CA LYS A 48 -0.64 -4.25 0.33
C LYS A 48 0.60 -4.63 -0.49
N LYS A 49 0.61 -4.30 -1.79
CA LYS A 49 1.79 -4.50 -2.64
C LYS A 49 2.99 -3.68 -2.17
N PHE A 50 2.78 -2.44 -1.73
CA PHE A 50 3.86 -1.63 -1.15
C PHE A 50 4.38 -2.25 0.14
N GLN A 51 3.51 -2.57 1.11
CA GLN A 51 3.88 -3.17 2.40
C GLN A 51 4.69 -4.45 2.22
N ASN A 52 4.24 -5.38 1.37
CA ASN A 52 4.97 -6.61 1.10
C ASN A 52 6.36 -6.37 0.49
N ASN A 53 6.51 -5.34 -0.36
CA ASN A 53 7.81 -5.00 -0.92
C ASN A 53 8.71 -4.28 0.11
N PHE A 54 8.13 -3.41 0.93
CA PHE A 54 8.83 -2.71 2.01
C PHE A 54 9.35 -3.69 3.07
N MET A 55 8.52 -4.62 3.55
CA MET A 55 8.95 -5.67 4.48
C MET A 55 10.09 -6.53 3.91
N ARG A 56 10.05 -6.85 2.62
CA ARG A 56 11.14 -7.58 1.97
C ARG A 56 12.42 -6.76 1.92
N GLU A 57 12.31 -5.46 1.61
CA GLU A 57 13.45 -4.52 1.59
C GLU A 57 14.10 -4.38 2.96
N VAL A 58 13.30 -4.20 4.03
CA VAL A 58 13.76 -4.17 5.43
C VAL A 58 14.47 -5.48 5.80
N ASN A 59 13.98 -6.62 5.34
CA ASN A 59 14.58 -7.93 5.57
C ASN A 59 15.78 -8.24 4.63
N GLY A 60 16.36 -7.24 3.95
CA GLY A 60 17.50 -7.40 3.05
C GLY A 60 17.20 -8.18 1.76
N LYS A 61 15.93 -8.48 1.48
CA LYS A 61 15.49 -9.22 0.29
C LYS A 61 15.09 -8.25 -0.82
N LYS A 62 15.66 -8.45 -2.02
CA LYS A 62 15.31 -7.63 -3.20
C LYS A 62 13.81 -7.67 -3.48
N PRO A 63 13.08 -6.53 -3.57
CA PRO A 63 11.63 -6.55 -3.74
C PRO A 63 11.23 -7.15 -5.11
N THR A 64 10.10 -7.86 -5.18
CA THR A 64 9.81 -8.84 -6.25
C THR A 64 9.61 -8.22 -7.63
N ASN A 65 9.46 -6.89 -7.67
CA ASN A 65 8.95 -6.17 -8.83
C ASN A 65 9.90 -5.06 -9.33
N TYR A 66 11.17 -5.09 -8.91
CA TYR A 66 12.14 -4.06 -9.30
C TYR A 66 12.65 -4.16 -10.75
N SER A 67 12.38 -5.25 -11.46
CA SER A 67 12.83 -5.42 -12.85
C SER A 67 12.14 -4.46 -13.83
N ASN A 68 10.90 -4.05 -13.55
CA ASN A 68 10.14 -3.16 -14.42
C ASN A 68 10.28 -1.67 -13.98
N LYS A 69 10.71 -0.80 -14.90
CA LYS A 69 10.87 0.66 -14.67
C LYS A 69 9.60 1.32 -14.11
N HIS A 70 8.43 0.95 -14.62
CA HIS A 70 7.15 1.49 -14.13
C HIS A 70 6.86 1.05 -12.71
N GLN A 71 7.19 -0.20 -12.36
CA GLN A 71 6.96 -0.74 -11.03
C GLN A 71 7.92 -0.12 -10.00
N ARG A 72 9.19 0.12 -10.36
CA ARG A 72 10.12 0.89 -9.50
C ARG A 72 9.62 2.32 -9.26
N LYS A 73 9.17 3.00 -10.33
CA LYS A 73 8.60 4.35 -10.20
C LYS A 73 7.36 4.33 -9.29
N LEU A 74 6.49 3.33 -9.46
CA LEU A 74 5.32 3.14 -8.61
C LEU A 74 5.71 2.96 -7.15
N TYR A 75 6.71 2.11 -6.86
CA TYR A 75 7.20 1.88 -5.50
C TYR A 75 7.71 3.16 -4.83
N ARG A 76 8.57 3.93 -5.51
CA ARG A 76 9.05 5.24 -5.02
C ARG A 76 7.91 6.24 -4.77
N LEU A 77 6.85 6.19 -5.58
CA LEU A 77 5.67 7.03 -5.35
C LEU A 77 4.84 6.54 -4.16
N SER A 78 4.70 5.23 -3.99
CA SER A 78 4.02 4.63 -2.84
C SER A 78 4.73 4.95 -1.54
N GLU A 79 6.06 4.89 -1.55
CA GLU A 79 6.91 5.23 -0.41
C GLU A 79 6.60 6.64 0.10
N LYS A 80 6.65 7.65 -0.77
CA LYS A 80 6.31 9.05 -0.43
C LYS A 80 4.88 9.25 0.12
N ILE A 81 3.96 8.34 -0.17
CA ILE A 81 2.57 8.44 0.29
C ILE A 81 2.42 7.75 1.66
N TRP A 82 3.01 6.56 1.83
CA TRP A 82 2.71 5.66 2.95
C TRP A 82 3.85 5.47 3.96
N THR A 83 5.10 5.88 3.72
CA THR A 83 6.18 5.71 4.74
C THR A 83 6.01 6.59 5.96
N THR A 84 5.33 7.73 5.87
CA THR A 84 4.96 8.53 7.05
C THR A 84 3.97 7.83 7.99
N GLU A 85 3.31 6.75 7.54
CA GLU A 85 2.38 5.96 8.37
C GLU A 85 3.02 4.67 8.93
N VAL A 86 4.21 4.28 8.47
CA VAL A 86 4.90 3.07 8.95
C VAL A 86 5.80 3.47 10.11
N HIS A 87 5.21 3.78 11.28
CA HIS A 87 5.94 3.51 12.51
C HIS A 87 6.08 1.99 12.59
N VAL A 88 7.32 1.52 12.64
CA VAL A 88 7.64 0.12 12.87
C VAL A 88 7.19 -0.18 14.30
N ASP A 89 5.99 -0.74 14.45
CA ASP A 89 5.64 -1.50 15.65
C ASP A 89 6.53 -2.75 15.59
N SER A 90 7.67 -2.67 16.27
CA SER A 90 8.36 -3.86 16.75
C SER A 90 7.42 -4.58 17.71
N ARG A 91 6.79 -5.64 17.22
CA ARG A 91 6.35 -6.78 18.03
C ARG A 91 7.27 -7.92 17.53
N ASP A 92 8.26 -8.41 18.26
CA ASP A 92 8.31 -8.75 19.69
C ASP A 92 6.98 -9.37 20.12
N ASP A 93 6.61 -10.45 19.44
CA ASP A 93 5.76 -11.52 19.98
C ASP A 93 6.51 -12.83 19.66
N ASP A 94 7.55 -13.09 20.45
CA ASP A 94 7.87 -14.45 20.88
C ASP A 94 6.67 -14.92 21.72
N ASP A 95 5.95 -15.94 21.27
CA ASP A 95 5.34 -16.88 22.20
C ASP A 95 5.23 -18.24 21.51
N ASP A 96 5.98 -19.17 22.10
CA ASP A 96 6.00 -20.60 21.88
C ASP A 96 4.61 -21.21 22.09
N ASP A 97 4.26 -22.20 21.27
CA ASP A 97 3.46 -23.33 21.76
C ASP A 97 4.14 -24.61 21.30
N GLU A 98 5.03 -25.10 22.16
CA GLU A 98 5.48 -26.48 22.17
C GLU A 98 4.38 -27.39 22.73
N GLY A 99 4.19 -28.53 22.07
CA GLY A 99 3.45 -29.70 22.55
C GLY A 99 3.33 -30.73 21.43
N VAL A 100 4.40 -31.46 21.08
CA VAL A 100 4.87 -32.73 21.69
C VAL A 100 3.85 -33.89 21.60
N GLY A 101 4.27 -34.96 20.91
CA GLY A 101 3.82 -36.35 21.10
C GLY A 101 2.59 -36.75 20.27
N ASP A 102 2.47 -37.93 19.68
CA ASP A 102 3.20 -39.19 19.89
C ASP A 102 3.03 -40.11 18.67
N ASP A 103 3.95 -41.08 18.61
CA ASP A 103 4.06 -42.20 17.68
C ASP A 103 2.76 -43.02 17.48
N ASN A 104 2.53 -43.46 16.24
CA ASN A 104 2.42 -44.88 15.83
C ASN A 104 1.91 -45.05 14.39
#